data_AF-A0A835YTW1-F1
#
_entry.id   AF-A0A835YTW1-F1
#
_cell.length_a   1.000
_cell.length_b   1.000
_cell.length_c   1.000
_cell.angle_alpha   90.00
_cell.angle_beta   90.00
_cell.angle_gamma   90.00
#
_symmetry.space_group_name_H-M   'P 1'
#
loop_
_entity.id
_entity.type
_entity.pdbx_description
1 polymer ?
#
loop_
_entity_poly.entity_id
_entity_poly.type
_entity_poly.pdbx_seq_one_letter_code
_entity_poly.pdbx_strand_id
1 'polypeptide(L)'
;MADSKDLRSSLDDSVQRWTLVHEPVDYDIALIPALPGYSGRQRAPTTLFSVNAAARWNPSGFAVQAGETYTIDVLAGGQWSTGAVVTDADGISPQYDATQQCWTYNTTCLTHQNYDATRLPPPQGRLLQLVCGVGDMQSAPAAVAEGLDWAMPLREEKFTDTLFAAGSYVEITPRFTGELVCFANDANDLYFDNNGTVTVNVTRLSWPPATTFTESYVQYFSSAPNITLGY
;
A
#
# COMPACT_ATOMS: atom_id res chain seq x y z
N MET A 1 -20.21 43.16 46.12
CA MET A 1 -21.19 43.33 45.03
C MET A 1 -20.42 43.40 43.72
N ALA A 2 -20.98 42.82 42.67
CA ALA A 2 -20.36 42.39 41.41
C ALA A 2 -19.31 43.32 40.79
N ASP A 3 -18.31 42.74 40.10
CA ASP A 3 -18.30 42.85 38.64
C ASP A 3 -17.43 41.77 37.98
N SER A 4 -18.02 41.03 37.04
CA SER A 4 -17.34 40.15 36.11
C SER A 4 -18.04 40.36 34.78
N LYS A 5 -17.39 41.07 33.85
CA LYS A 5 -17.62 40.93 32.41
C LYS A 5 -16.56 41.69 31.62
N ASP A 6 -16.11 41.01 30.57
CA ASP A 6 -15.58 41.56 29.33
C ASP A 6 -14.18 42.17 29.31
N LEU A 7 -13.18 41.29 29.22
CA LEU A 7 -11.99 41.51 28.40
C LEU A 7 -11.59 40.22 27.66
N ARG A 8 -12.25 39.98 26.51
CA ARG A 8 -11.73 39.12 25.45
C ARG A 8 -11.79 39.91 24.15
N SER A 9 -10.67 40.53 23.79
CA SER A 9 -10.46 41.10 22.46
C SER A 9 -9.45 40.26 21.70
N SER A 10 -9.85 39.87 20.48
CA SER A 10 -8.99 39.86 19.30
C SER A 10 -7.82 38.87 19.26
N LEU A 11 -8.10 37.63 18.85
CA LEU A 11 -7.30 36.92 17.86
C LEU A 11 -8.27 36.18 16.93
N ASP A 12 -8.62 36.84 15.84
CA ASP A 12 -9.09 36.21 14.62
C ASP A 12 -7.84 36.02 13.76
N ASP A 13 -7.48 34.78 13.44
CA ASP A 13 -6.76 34.43 12.21
C ASP A 13 -6.82 32.91 12.00
N SER A 14 -7.77 32.52 11.16
CA SER A 14 -7.64 31.45 10.17
C SER A 14 -6.87 30.18 10.56
N VAL A 15 -7.51 29.27 11.30
CA VAL A 15 -7.24 27.84 11.13
C VAL A 15 -8.34 27.30 10.22
N GLN A 16 -8.16 27.48 8.90
CA GLN A 16 -8.88 26.65 7.94
C GLN A 16 -8.42 25.21 8.17
N ARG A 17 -9.28 24.42 8.83
CA ARG A 17 -9.20 22.96 8.79
C ARG A 17 -9.36 22.55 7.32
N TRP A 18 -8.26 22.23 6.67
CA TRP A 18 -8.27 21.46 5.44
C TRP A 18 -8.70 20.04 5.78
N THR A 19 -10.01 19.82 5.87
CA THR A 19 -10.56 18.48 5.70
C THR A 19 -10.38 18.17 4.23
N LEU A 20 -9.30 17.45 3.87
CA LEU A 20 -9.22 16.78 2.58
C LEU A 20 -10.30 15.71 2.59
N VAL A 21 -11.53 16.11 2.25
CA VAL A 21 -12.56 15.21 1.78
C VAL A 21 -12.00 14.70 0.46
N HIS A 22 -11.36 13.53 0.50
CA HIS A 22 -11.15 12.74 -0.72
C HIS A 22 -12.54 12.30 -1.16
N GLU A 23 -13.22 13.16 -1.91
CA GLU A 23 -14.29 12.75 -2.81
C GLU A 23 -13.70 11.59 -3.64
N PRO A 24 -14.38 10.44 -3.73
CA PRO A 24 -13.93 9.37 -4.61
C PRO A 24 -13.81 9.98 -6.00
N VAL A 25 -12.60 9.94 -6.57
CA VAL A 25 -12.36 10.42 -7.93
C VAL A 25 -13.23 9.56 -8.84
N ASP A 26 -14.36 10.11 -9.29
CA ASP A 26 -15.27 9.46 -10.23
C ASP A 26 -14.57 9.53 -11.59
N TYR A 27 -13.62 8.63 -11.82
CA TYR A 27 -12.85 8.58 -13.05
C TYR A 27 -13.82 8.41 -14.23
N ASP A 28 -13.70 9.34 -15.19
CA ASP A 28 -14.55 9.47 -16.37
C ASP A 28 -14.86 8.11 -17.00
N ILE A 29 -16.17 7.83 -17.11
CA ILE A 29 -16.67 6.59 -17.68
C ILE A 29 -16.41 6.60 -19.20
N ALA A 30 -15.37 5.92 -19.64
CA ALA A 30 -15.14 5.68 -21.06
C ALA A 30 -16.27 4.82 -21.66
N LEU A 31 -16.86 5.27 -22.77
CA LEU A 31 -17.76 4.47 -23.60
C LEU A 31 -16.90 3.55 -24.49
N ILE A 32 -16.84 2.27 -24.17
CA ILE A 32 -16.01 1.28 -24.86
C ILE A 32 -16.89 0.45 -25.80
N PRO A 33 -16.48 0.18 -27.05
CA PRO A 33 -17.12 -0.86 -27.86
C PRO A 33 -16.90 -2.22 -27.20
N ALA A 34 -18.02 -2.88 -26.89
CA ALA A 34 -18.16 -4.17 -26.25
C ALA A 34 -17.05 -5.19 -26.59
N LEU A 35 -16.41 -5.77 -25.57
CA LEU A 35 -15.94 -7.15 -25.70
C LEU A 35 -17.11 -8.01 -26.23
N PRO A 36 -16.90 -9.03 -27.07
CA PRO A 36 -17.99 -9.86 -27.57
C PRO A 36 -18.83 -10.40 -26.40
N GLY A 37 -20.04 -9.86 -26.22
CA GLY A 37 -20.95 -10.18 -25.10
C GLY A 37 -21.14 -9.11 -24.01
N TYR A 38 -20.47 -7.96 -24.04
CA TYR A 38 -20.55 -6.93 -22.98
C TYR A 38 -21.00 -5.55 -23.49
N SER A 39 -22.29 -5.24 -23.41
CA SER A 39 -22.84 -3.92 -23.74
C SER A 39 -23.06 -3.09 -22.46
N GLY A 40 -22.01 -2.46 -21.92
CA GLY A 40 -22.12 -1.64 -20.70
C GLY A 40 -20.92 -0.73 -20.44
N ARG A 41 -21.16 0.37 -19.72
CA ARG A 41 -20.15 1.24 -19.13
C ARG A 41 -19.42 0.46 -18.02
N GLN A 42 -18.15 0.10 -18.21
CA GLN A 42 -17.39 -0.61 -17.18
C GLN A 42 -16.49 0.35 -16.42
N ARG A 43 -16.66 0.43 -15.11
CA ARG A 43 -15.71 1.13 -14.22
C ARG A 43 -14.35 0.43 -14.28
N ALA A 44 -13.29 1.21 -14.12
CA ALA A 44 -11.95 0.65 -14.03
C ALA A 44 -11.85 -0.32 -12.83
N PRO A 45 -11.18 -1.47 -12.98
CA PRO A 45 -10.97 -2.42 -11.89
C PRO A 45 -10.27 -1.75 -10.71
N THR A 46 -10.83 -1.96 -9.51
CA THR A 46 -10.28 -1.43 -8.26
C THR A 46 -10.50 -2.42 -7.13
N THR A 47 -9.61 -2.44 -6.14
CA THR A 47 -9.85 -3.17 -4.89
C THR A 47 -9.26 -2.44 -3.69
N LEU A 48 -9.83 -2.72 -2.52
CA LEU A 48 -9.32 -2.32 -1.22
C LEU A 48 -8.79 -3.54 -0.49
N PHE A 49 -7.59 -3.42 0.11
CA PHE A 49 -7.04 -4.44 0.98
C PHE A 49 -6.28 -3.81 2.14
N SER A 50 -6.19 -4.54 3.25
CA SER A 50 -5.44 -4.11 4.43
C SER A 50 -4.02 -4.65 4.36
N VAL A 51 -3.05 -3.80 4.69
CA VAL A 51 -1.65 -4.18 4.87
C VAL A 51 -1.34 -4.11 6.35
N ASN A 52 -1.11 -5.27 6.97
CA ASN A 52 -0.71 -5.39 8.36
C ASN A 52 0.81 -5.24 8.48
N ALA A 53 1.26 -4.33 9.35
CA ALA A 53 2.68 -4.05 9.55
C ALA A 53 3.45 -5.23 10.15
N ALA A 54 2.77 -6.10 10.90
CA ALA A 54 3.35 -7.32 11.45
C ALA A 54 3.41 -8.48 10.45
N ALA A 55 2.68 -8.36 9.33
CA ALA A 55 2.68 -9.37 8.28
C ALA A 55 3.75 -9.04 7.24
N ARG A 56 4.64 -10.02 7.01
CA ARG A 56 5.70 -9.92 6.02
C ARG A 56 5.16 -9.71 4.60
N TRP A 57 4.07 -10.37 4.24
CA TRP A 57 3.45 -10.31 2.92
C TRP A 57 1.94 -10.12 3.07
N ASN A 58 1.38 -9.12 2.41
CA ASN A 58 -0.06 -8.86 2.37
C ASN A 58 -0.53 -8.95 0.91
N PRO A 59 -1.00 -10.12 0.45
CA PRO A 59 -1.54 -10.30 -0.90
C PRO A 59 -2.82 -9.49 -1.07
N SER A 60 -2.93 -8.77 -2.18
CA SER A 60 -4.05 -7.85 -2.41
C SER A 60 -5.32 -8.52 -2.95
N GLY A 61 -5.23 -9.74 -3.49
CA GLY A 61 -6.29 -10.29 -4.33
C GLY A 61 -6.45 -9.57 -5.67
N PHE A 62 -5.49 -8.73 -6.06
CA PHE A 62 -5.52 -7.91 -7.28
C PHE A 62 -4.37 -8.24 -8.21
N ALA A 63 -4.72 -8.65 -9.43
CA ALA A 63 -3.73 -8.90 -10.48
C ALA A 63 -3.38 -7.61 -11.24
N VAL A 64 -2.09 -7.38 -11.40
CA VAL A 64 -1.51 -6.35 -12.27
C VAL A 64 -0.90 -6.99 -13.52
N GLN A 65 -0.87 -6.24 -14.60
CA GLN A 65 -0.35 -6.68 -15.90
C GLN A 65 0.82 -5.79 -16.33
N ALA A 66 1.85 -6.42 -16.89
CA ALA A 66 3.01 -5.71 -17.41
C ALA A 66 2.60 -4.69 -18.50
N GLY A 67 3.12 -3.47 -18.41
CA GLY A 67 2.87 -2.40 -19.38
C GLY A 67 1.55 -1.64 -19.21
N GLU A 68 0.69 -2.05 -18.28
CA GLU A 68 -0.55 -1.35 -17.93
C GLU A 68 -0.31 -0.37 -16.77
N THR A 69 -1.15 0.67 -16.62
CA THR A 69 -0.97 1.70 -15.59
C THR A 69 -1.92 1.53 -14.42
N TYR A 70 -1.45 1.83 -13.21
CA TYR A 70 -2.21 1.68 -11.96
C TYR A 70 -1.85 2.79 -10.97
N THR A 71 -2.81 3.14 -10.11
CA THR A 71 -2.54 3.89 -8.87
C THR A 71 -2.61 2.96 -7.67
N ILE A 72 -1.74 3.20 -6.71
CA ILE A 72 -1.80 2.65 -5.36
C ILE A 72 -1.90 3.84 -4.42
N ASP A 73 -3.00 3.91 -3.68
CA ASP A 73 -3.34 5.03 -2.81
C ASP A 73 -3.68 4.52 -1.40
N VAL A 74 -3.11 5.13 -0.38
CA VAL A 74 -3.34 4.77 1.02
C VAL A 74 -4.42 5.67 1.59
N LEU A 75 -5.53 5.07 2.00
CA LEU A 75 -6.63 5.82 2.61
C LEU A 75 -6.17 6.49 3.92
N ALA A 76 -6.62 7.74 4.12
CA ALA A 76 -6.24 8.53 5.28
C ALA A 76 -6.55 7.82 6.61
N GLY A 77 -5.67 8.02 7.59
CA GLY A 77 -5.84 7.52 8.97
C GLY A 77 -5.17 6.19 9.28
N GLY A 78 -4.60 5.51 8.28
CA GLY A 78 -3.74 4.34 8.51
C GLY A 78 -2.39 4.76 9.10
N GLN A 79 -1.99 4.12 10.20
CA GLN A 79 -0.66 4.25 10.78
C GLN A 79 -0.17 2.88 11.21
N TRP A 80 1.14 2.75 11.25
CA TRP A 80 1.82 1.60 11.84
C TRP A 80 2.99 2.04 12.71
N SER A 81 3.38 1.17 13.61
CA SER A 81 4.39 1.43 14.62
C SER A 81 5.27 0.22 14.81
N THR A 82 6.53 0.45 15.17
CA THR A 82 7.38 -0.57 15.82
C THR A 82 7.35 -0.35 17.33
N GLY A 83 8.14 -1.11 18.08
CA GLY A 83 8.39 -0.83 19.50
C GLY A 83 9.02 0.56 19.80
N ALA A 84 9.45 1.33 18.80
CA ALA A 84 10.19 2.58 18.98
C ALA A 84 9.60 3.80 18.25
N VAL A 85 8.91 3.62 17.13
CA VAL A 85 8.43 4.72 16.28
C VAL A 85 7.02 4.48 15.78
N VAL A 86 6.27 5.56 15.57
CA VAL A 86 4.97 5.55 14.87
C VAL A 86 5.15 6.33 13.57
N THR A 87 4.63 5.79 12.48
CA THR A 87 4.70 6.39 11.15
C THR A 87 3.49 5.99 10.30
N ASP A 88 3.37 6.58 9.13
CA ASP A 88 2.39 6.25 8.12
C ASP A 88 3.06 5.47 6.97
N ALA A 89 2.35 5.31 5.86
CA ALA A 89 2.84 4.58 4.70
C ALA A 89 4.11 5.20 4.06
N ASP A 90 4.45 6.46 4.32
CA ASP A 90 5.67 7.08 3.79
C ASP A 90 6.93 6.70 4.57
N GLY A 91 6.76 6.08 5.75
CA GLY A 91 7.85 5.59 6.58
C GLY A 91 8.78 6.70 7.08
N ILE A 92 9.98 6.31 7.51
CA ILE A 92 10.96 7.21 8.11
C ILE A 92 12.35 7.04 7.49
N SER A 93 13.15 8.09 7.56
CA SER A 93 14.56 8.09 7.13
C SER A 93 15.47 8.35 8.33
N PRO A 94 15.86 7.30 9.07
CA PRO A 94 16.78 7.44 10.19
C PRO A 94 18.16 7.95 9.72
N GLN A 95 18.90 8.59 10.64
CA GLN A 95 20.27 9.03 10.42
C GLN A 95 21.19 8.33 11.43
N TYR A 96 22.33 7.84 10.98
CA TYR A 96 23.30 7.21 11.87
C TYR A 96 24.02 8.25 12.73
N ASP A 97 23.86 8.16 14.05
CA ASP A 97 24.60 8.96 15.03
C ASP A 97 25.83 8.16 15.50
N ALA A 98 27.02 8.60 15.10
CA ALA A 98 28.28 7.95 15.46
C ALA A 98 28.65 8.10 16.95
N THR A 99 28.08 9.08 17.66
CA THR A 99 28.31 9.29 19.10
C THR A 99 27.52 8.27 19.91
N GLN A 100 26.25 8.05 19.52
CA GLN A 100 25.37 7.04 20.15
C GLN A 100 25.55 5.64 19.54
N GLN A 101 26.26 5.55 18.42
CA GLN A 101 26.48 4.33 17.64
C GLN A 101 25.19 3.65 17.19
N CYS A 102 24.15 4.42 16.83
CA CYS A 102 22.87 3.88 16.38
C CYS A 102 22.19 4.74 15.32
N TRP A 103 21.23 4.13 14.61
CA TRP A 103 20.30 4.86 13.77
C TRP A 103 19.32 5.64 14.64
N THR A 104 19.08 6.90 14.31
CA THR A 104 18.20 7.79 15.07
C THR A 104 17.12 8.40 14.20
N TYR A 105 15.92 8.54 14.76
CA TYR A 105 14.82 9.29 14.17
C TYR A 105 14.15 10.13 15.26
N ASN A 106 14.04 11.44 15.04
CA ASN A 106 13.49 12.39 16.03
C ASN A 106 14.04 12.17 17.45
N THR A 107 15.36 12.05 17.60
CA THR A 107 16.10 11.78 18.86
C THR A 107 15.91 10.40 19.48
N THR A 108 15.07 9.53 18.91
CA THR A 108 14.92 8.13 19.33
C THR A 108 15.99 7.28 18.66
N CYS A 109 16.75 6.53 19.46
CA CYS A 109 17.72 5.54 18.99
C CYS A 109 17.03 4.22 18.64
N LEU A 110 17.33 3.68 17.47
CA LEU A 110 16.70 2.51 16.87
C LEU A 110 17.67 1.30 16.94
N THR A 111 18.12 0.96 18.15
CA THR A 111 19.25 0.05 18.41
C THR A 111 19.14 -1.33 17.76
N HIS A 112 17.92 -1.81 17.51
CA HIS A 112 17.68 -3.12 16.92
C HIS A 112 17.33 -3.07 15.44
N GLN A 113 17.08 -1.88 14.88
CA GLN A 113 16.66 -1.72 13.50
C GLN A 113 17.88 -1.56 12.61
N ASN A 114 18.25 -2.65 11.94
CA ASN A 114 19.24 -2.61 10.87
C ASN A 114 18.55 -2.07 9.60
N TYR A 115 18.53 -0.75 9.46
CA TYR A 115 17.90 -0.06 8.34
C TYR A 115 18.41 -0.54 6.97
N ASP A 116 19.70 -0.87 6.89
CA ASP A 116 20.34 -1.40 5.68
C ASP A 116 19.92 -2.86 5.37
N ALA A 117 19.28 -3.56 6.31
CA ALA A 117 18.76 -4.92 6.15
C ALA A 117 17.26 -4.98 5.83
N THR A 118 16.64 -3.84 5.50
CA THR A 118 15.29 -3.81 4.91
C THR A 118 15.33 -4.40 3.50
N ARG A 119 14.17 -4.87 3.01
CA ARG A 119 14.08 -5.51 1.68
C ARG A 119 14.26 -4.52 0.54
N LEU A 120 13.81 -3.29 0.74
CA LEU A 120 14.09 -2.17 -0.14
C LEU A 120 14.96 -1.15 0.63
N PRO A 121 16.30 -1.36 0.67
CA PRO A 121 17.19 -0.51 1.44
C PRO A 121 17.31 0.89 0.84
N PRO A 122 17.99 1.82 1.54
CA PRO A 122 18.31 3.13 0.99
C PRO A 122 19.25 3.04 -0.21
N PRO A 123 19.14 3.93 -1.20
CA PRO A 123 18.20 5.06 -1.29
C PRO A 123 16.82 4.68 -1.87
N GLN A 124 16.56 3.40 -2.18
CA GLN A 124 15.34 2.98 -2.88
C GLN A 124 14.10 3.01 -2.00
N GLY A 125 14.24 2.76 -0.70
CA GLY A 125 13.14 2.74 0.26
C GLY A 125 13.48 3.35 1.62
N ARG A 126 12.43 3.62 2.39
CA ARG A 126 12.47 4.11 3.77
C ARG A 126 12.07 3.02 4.76
N LEU A 127 12.49 3.17 6.00
CA LEU A 127 12.15 2.23 7.06
C LEU A 127 10.65 2.35 7.34
N LEU A 128 9.94 1.22 7.42
CA LEU A 128 8.48 1.13 7.54
C LEU A 128 7.69 1.80 6.40
N GLN A 129 8.33 2.14 5.29
CA GLN A 129 7.59 2.61 4.12
C GLN A 129 6.72 1.49 3.57
N LEU A 130 5.55 1.81 3.03
CA LEU A 130 4.78 0.88 2.23
C LEU A 130 5.60 0.56 0.98
N VAL A 131 5.98 -0.71 0.87
CA VAL A 131 6.63 -1.27 -0.31
C VAL A 131 5.68 -2.30 -0.90
N CYS A 132 5.61 -2.29 -2.22
CA CYS A 132 4.83 -3.26 -2.97
C CYS A 132 5.71 -3.94 -4.01
N GLY A 133 5.28 -5.11 -4.46
CA GLY A 133 5.89 -5.84 -5.55
C GLY A 133 4.85 -6.67 -6.30
N VAL A 134 5.29 -7.28 -7.38
CA VAL A 134 4.48 -8.18 -8.21
C VAL A 134 4.92 -9.61 -7.93
N GLY A 135 4.07 -10.37 -7.25
CA GLY A 135 4.26 -11.78 -6.93
C GLY A 135 3.63 -12.71 -7.97
N ASP A 136 3.87 -14.02 -7.82
CA ASP A 136 3.22 -15.02 -8.67
C ASP A 136 1.69 -14.98 -8.45
N MET A 137 0.91 -15.20 -9.52
CA MET A 137 -0.54 -15.36 -9.43
C MET A 137 -0.86 -16.71 -8.77
N GLN A 138 -0.90 -16.76 -7.45
CA GLN A 138 -1.46 -17.92 -6.76
C GLN A 138 -2.81 -17.55 -6.18
N SER A 139 -3.86 -18.09 -6.79
CA SER A 139 -5.21 -18.12 -6.22
C SER A 139 -5.11 -18.70 -4.81
N ALA A 140 -5.52 -17.92 -3.81
CA ALA A 140 -5.77 -18.22 -2.40
C ALA A 140 -5.05 -19.45 -1.80
N PRO A 141 -4.40 -19.33 -0.63
CA PRO A 141 -3.94 -20.51 0.09
C PRO A 141 -5.11 -21.50 0.22
N ALA A 142 -4.88 -22.76 -0.14
CA ALA A 142 -5.88 -23.79 0.03
C ALA A 142 -6.39 -23.77 1.50
N ALA A 143 -7.69 -24.01 1.71
CA ALA A 143 -8.37 -23.93 3.02
C ALA A 143 -7.71 -24.74 4.16
N VAL A 144 -6.72 -25.58 3.84
CA VAL A 144 -5.85 -26.30 4.78
C VAL A 144 -4.85 -25.40 5.54
N ALA A 145 -4.77 -24.10 5.23
CA ALA A 145 -3.85 -23.15 5.87
C ALA A 145 -4.52 -22.15 6.83
N GLU A 146 -5.80 -22.34 7.19
CA GLU A 146 -6.41 -21.56 8.27
C GLU A 146 -5.63 -21.77 9.58
N GLY A 147 -5.00 -20.71 10.09
CA GLY A 147 -4.21 -20.75 11.33
C GLY A 147 -2.73 -21.11 11.16
N LEU A 148 -2.23 -21.27 9.93
CA LEU A 148 -0.80 -21.34 9.64
C LEU A 148 -0.34 -20.01 9.07
N ASP A 149 0.19 -19.22 9.96
CA ASP A 149 0.90 -17.99 9.68
C ASP A 149 2.00 -18.26 8.61
N TRP A 150 1.88 -17.55 7.48
CA TRP A 150 2.88 -17.21 6.44
C TRP A 150 3.65 -18.33 5.71
N ALA A 151 3.13 -18.74 4.54
CA ALA A 151 3.94 -18.84 3.32
C ALA A 151 3.01 -18.99 2.10
N MET A 152 2.69 -17.88 1.42
CA MET A 152 2.64 -18.02 -0.04
C MET A 152 4.01 -18.57 -0.47
N PRO A 153 4.10 -19.55 -1.37
CA PRO A 153 5.37 -19.95 -1.96
C PRO A 153 5.87 -18.85 -2.92
N LEU A 154 6.03 -17.62 -2.40
CA LEU A 154 6.78 -16.55 -3.04
C LEU A 154 8.24 -16.96 -3.01
N ARG A 155 8.84 -17.10 -4.19
CA ARG A 155 10.30 -17.14 -4.29
C ARG A 155 10.81 -15.73 -4.07
N GLU A 156 11.21 -15.41 -2.85
CA GLU A 156 11.63 -14.06 -2.45
C GLU A 156 12.71 -13.48 -3.37
N GLU A 157 13.62 -14.31 -3.86
CA GLU A 157 14.63 -13.94 -4.85
C GLU A 157 14.03 -13.31 -6.12
N LYS A 158 12.90 -13.85 -6.63
CA LYS A 158 12.20 -13.31 -7.80
C LYS A 158 11.32 -12.13 -7.45
N PHE A 159 10.76 -12.13 -6.24
CA PHE A 159 9.91 -11.06 -5.76
C PHE A 159 10.69 -9.78 -5.49
N THR A 160 11.93 -9.90 -5.00
CA THR A 160 12.81 -8.76 -4.69
C THR A 160 13.05 -7.89 -5.93
N ASP A 161 13.19 -8.50 -7.11
CA ASP A 161 13.38 -7.80 -8.39
C ASP A 161 12.15 -7.01 -8.86
N THR A 162 10.98 -7.22 -8.24
CA THR A 162 9.72 -6.55 -8.59
C THR A 162 9.33 -5.48 -7.58
N LEU A 163 10.09 -5.30 -6.50
CA LEU A 163 9.80 -4.34 -5.43
C LEU A 163 9.92 -2.89 -5.90
N PHE A 164 9.05 -2.05 -5.38
CA PHE A 164 9.08 -0.60 -5.52
C PHE A 164 8.51 0.08 -4.27
N ALA A 165 9.04 1.26 -3.97
CA ALA A 165 8.50 2.11 -2.92
C ALA A 165 7.14 2.68 -3.36
N ALA A 166 6.09 2.40 -2.58
CA ALA A 166 4.75 2.89 -2.85
C ALA A 166 4.42 4.14 -2.03
N GLY A 167 4.82 4.18 -0.75
CA GLY A 167 4.47 5.29 0.13
C GLY A 167 2.96 5.45 0.32
N SER A 168 2.51 6.67 0.58
CA SER A 168 1.09 7.01 0.65
C SER A 168 0.40 7.02 -0.73
N TYR A 169 1.14 7.29 -1.80
CA TYR A 169 0.61 7.30 -3.17
C TYR A 169 1.71 7.02 -4.20
N VAL A 170 1.40 6.17 -5.19
CA VAL A 170 2.25 5.97 -6.37
C VAL A 170 1.43 5.62 -7.61
N GLU A 171 1.85 6.15 -8.76
CA GLU A 171 1.44 5.65 -10.07
C GLU A 171 2.53 4.74 -10.64
N ILE A 172 2.14 3.54 -11.10
CA ILE A 172 3.07 2.54 -11.60
C ILE A 172 2.71 2.05 -12.99
N THR A 173 3.74 1.63 -13.73
CA THR A 173 3.62 0.75 -14.90
C THR A 173 4.45 -0.50 -14.62
N PRO A 174 3.84 -1.60 -14.15
CA PRO A 174 4.59 -2.81 -13.79
C PRO A 174 5.35 -3.37 -14.99
N ARG A 175 6.56 -3.91 -14.74
CA ARG A 175 7.32 -4.68 -15.74
C ARG A 175 6.92 -6.14 -15.79
N PHE A 176 6.18 -6.61 -14.78
CA PHE A 176 5.81 -7.99 -14.58
C PHE A 176 4.29 -8.12 -14.44
N THR A 177 3.75 -9.28 -14.78
CA THR A 177 2.34 -9.64 -14.63
C THR A 177 2.22 -10.59 -13.45
N GLY A 178 1.35 -10.28 -12.50
CA GLY A 178 1.25 -11.03 -11.24
C GLY A 178 0.25 -10.45 -10.26
N GLU A 179 0.24 -10.97 -9.03
CA GLU A 179 -0.54 -10.40 -7.92
C GLU A 179 0.24 -9.25 -7.27
N LEU A 180 -0.43 -8.14 -6.96
CA LEU A 180 0.15 -7.08 -6.16
C LEU A 180 0.24 -7.54 -4.70
N VAL A 181 1.43 -7.48 -4.11
CA VAL A 181 1.69 -7.83 -2.71
C VAL A 181 2.40 -6.66 -2.05
N CYS A 182 1.91 -6.22 -0.88
CA CYS A 182 2.49 -5.08 -0.17
C CYS A 182 2.85 -5.41 1.29
N PHE A 183 3.74 -4.61 1.88
CA PHE A 183 4.23 -4.78 3.24
C PHE A 183 4.86 -3.49 3.79
N ALA A 184 4.96 -3.38 5.12
CA ALA A 184 5.78 -2.36 5.77
C ALA A 184 7.26 -2.73 5.62
N ASN A 185 8.10 -1.83 5.08
CA ASN A 185 9.51 -2.12 4.79
C ASN A 185 10.39 -2.10 6.04
N ASP A 186 10.28 -3.15 6.83
CA ASP A 186 11.07 -3.35 8.04
C ASP A 186 12.18 -4.40 7.83
N ALA A 187 13.09 -4.49 8.79
CA ALA A 187 14.12 -5.51 8.82
C ALA A 187 13.47 -6.90 8.99
N ASN A 188 14.06 -7.91 8.33
CA ASN A 188 13.47 -9.25 8.21
C ASN A 188 13.01 -9.89 9.53
N ASP A 189 13.77 -9.67 10.61
CA ASP A 189 13.54 -10.32 11.89
C ASP A 189 12.79 -9.43 12.89
N LEU A 190 12.26 -8.27 12.48
CA LEU A 190 11.60 -7.28 13.35
C LEU A 190 10.11 -7.08 13.08
N TYR A 191 9.49 -7.90 12.22
CA TYR A 191 8.05 -7.77 12.00
C TYR A 191 7.21 -8.10 13.25
N PHE A 192 7.77 -8.84 14.21
CA PHE A 192 7.03 -9.29 15.39
C PHE A 192 6.69 -8.16 16.38
N ASP A 193 7.43 -7.05 16.39
CA ASP A 193 7.13 -5.89 17.24
C ASP A 193 6.42 -4.76 16.49
N ASN A 194 6.01 -5.01 15.25
CA ASN A 194 5.18 -4.09 14.49
C ASN A 194 3.71 -4.21 14.90
N ASN A 195 2.99 -3.09 14.82
CA ASN A 195 1.56 -3.01 15.07
C ASN A 195 0.92 -1.97 14.17
N GLY A 196 -0.36 -2.17 13.85
CA GLY A 196 -1.14 -1.28 13.01
C GLY A 196 -1.28 -1.77 11.57
N THR A 197 -2.16 -1.10 10.85
CA THR A 197 -2.56 -1.45 9.49
C THR A 197 -2.78 -0.19 8.68
N VAL A 198 -2.49 -0.25 7.38
CA VAL A 198 -2.92 0.75 6.40
C VAL A 198 -3.91 0.12 5.42
N THR A 199 -4.86 0.91 4.93
CA THR A 199 -5.81 0.46 3.89
C THR A 199 -5.36 0.98 2.55
N VAL A 200 -5.09 0.07 1.62
CA VAL A 200 -4.60 0.38 0.28
C VAL A 200 -5.74 0.22 -0.72
N ASN A 201 -5.95 1.24 -1.53
CA ASN A 201 -6.76 1.21 -2.73
C ASN A 201 -5.85 1.07 -3.95
N VAL A 202 -6.06 0.03 -4.74
CA VAL A 202 -5.40 -0.12 -6.05
C VAL A 202 -6.43 0.04 -7.14
N THR A 203 -6.15 0.91 -8.12
CA THR A 203 -7.02 1.18 -9.26
C THR A 203 -6.23 1.05 -10.54
N ARG A 204 -6.76 0.34 -11.53
CA ARG A 204 -6.19 0.31 -12.89
C ARG A 204 -6.55 1.60 -13.62
N LEU A 205 -5.55 2.31 -14.16
CA LEU A 205 -5.76 3.54 -14.94
C LEU A 205 -5.92 3.28 -16.44
N SER A 206 -5.20 2.31 -17.00
CA SER A 206 -5.32 1.92 -18.41
C SER A 206 -6.56 1.03 -18.63
N TRP A 207 -7.73 1.66 -18.52
CA TRP A 207 -9.03 1.04 -18.74
C TRP A 207 -9.86 1.82 -19.79
N PRO A 208 -10.41 1.16 -20.83
CA PRO A 208 -10.29 -0.25 -21.15
C PRO A 208 -8.84 -0.67 -21.43
N PRO A 209 -8.51 -1.96 -21.31
CA PRO A 209 -7.20 -2.47 -21.69
C PRO A 209 -6.91 -2.10 -23.15
N ALA A 210 -5.72 -1.55 -23.41
CA ALA A 210 -5.25 -1.37 -24.79
C ALA A 210 -4.81 -2.71 -25.42
N THR A 211 -4.55 -3.72 -24.60
CA THR A 211 -4.02 -5.04 -24.98
C THR A 211 -4.99 -6.16 -24.63
N THR A 212 -4.87 -7.30 -25.32
CA THR A 212 -5.53 -8.54 -24.90
C THR A 212 -4.97 -8.99 -23.55
N PHE A 213 -5.86 -9.29 -22.59
CA PHE A 213 -5.47 -9.92 -21.33
C PHE A 213 -4.70 -11.21 -21.58
N THR A 214 -3.69 -11.49 -20.75
CA THR A 214 -3.07 -12.81 -20.75
C THR A 214 -4.06 -13.85 -20.22
N GLU A 215 -3.97 -15.09 -20.69
CA GLU A 215 -4.84 -16.18 -20.23
C GLU A 215 -4.75 -16.37 -18.70
N SER A 216 -3.55 -16.21 -18.13
CA SER A 216 -3.32 -16.22 -16.67
C SER A 216 -4.06 -15.11 -15.92
N TYR A 217 -4.12 -13.91 -16.50
CA TYR A 217 -4.85 -12.77 -15.93
C TYR A 217 -6.35 -13.07 -15.93
N VAL A 218 -6.92 -13.56 -17.05
CA VAL A 218 -8.34 -13.93 -17.13
C VAL A 218 -8.70 -15.04 -16.14
N GLN A 219 -7.85 -16.06 -16.01
CA GLN A 219 -8.06 -17.16 -15.06
C GLN A 219 -8.08 -16.66 -13.61
N TYR A 220 -7.16 -15.77 -13.23
CA TYR A 220 -7.13 -15.17 -11.89
C TYR A 220 -8.44 -14.45 -11.58
N PHE A 221 -8.91 -13.56 -12.47
CA PHE A 221 -10.19 -12.85 -12.30
C PHE A 221 -11.39 -13.80 -12.18
N SER A 222 -11.40 -14.90 -12.95
CA SER A 222 -12.50 -15.88 -12.90
C SER A 222 -12.54 -16.70 -11.60
N SER A 223 -11.43 -16.74 -10.86
CA SER A 223 -11.26 -17.52 -9.62
C SER A 223 -11.31 -16.67 -8.35
N ALA A 224 -11.20 -15.35 -8.45
CA ALA A 224 -11.19 -14.44 -7.31
C ALA A 224 -12.63 -14.13 -6.84
N PRO A 225 -13.05 -14.52 -5.62
CA PRO A 225 -14.44 -14.39 -5.18
C PRO A 225 -14.90 -12.94 -4.92
N ASN A 226 -13.99 -11.95 -4.90
CA ASN A 226 -14.27 -10.60 -4.41
C ASN A 226 -13.90 -9.46 -5.36
N ILE A 227 -13.56 -9.73 -6.62
CA ILE A 227 -13.42 -8.64 -7.60
C ILE A 227 -14.83 -8.29 -8.08
N THR A 228 -15.42 -7.27 -7.45
CA THR A 228 -16.62 -6.63 -7.99
C THR A 228 -16.21 -5.90 -9.26
N LEU A 229 -16.42 -6.50 -10.43
CA LEU A 229 -16.58 -5.71 -11.63
C LEU A 229 -17.73 -4.74 -11.31
N GLY A 230 -17.47 -3.44 -11.34
CA GLY A 230 -18.53 -2.45 -11.17
C GLY A 230 -19.52 -2.63 -12.30
N TYR A 231 -20.61 -3.34 -12.00
CA TYR A 231 -21.74 -3.58 -12.90
C TYR A 231 -22.63 -2.34 -12.98
#